data_AF-A0A0Q7Z963-F1
#
_entry.id   AF-A0A0Q7Z963-F1
#
_cell.length_a   1.000
_cell.length_b   1.000
_cell.length_c   1.000
_cell.angle_alpha   90.00
_cell.angle_beta   90.00
_cell.angle_gamma   90.00
#
_symmetry.space_group_name_H-M   'P 1'
#
loop_
_entity.id
_entity.type
_entity.pdbx_description
1 polymer ?
#
loop_
_entity_poly.entity_id
_entity_poly.type
_entity_poly.pdbx_seq_one_letter_code
_entity_poly.pdbx_strand_id
1 'polypeptide(L)'
;MAALLTAALVLAGCDNTPADLHGLPKDAAERATLCGRSALAYAAAGSGKGAAEEKRRQELLQTIVDKTGFFSATGLDDEKGKALLGDIQDTLKGGNWLGTLNQCKAAYALGDPEPLPKLPTEPKEKPAACAAVAVAAAFGDGSSDLAALQKNVLMNPQSSYFLIAAANQDGGMAAAQNAMAGKVEWAIASGAVGPLTDACVKEYPKAAATTAVTLPADEGQAVAACGFNAGLLGTLEGEEGAMAKAVAKKLQDGGMMPDLALAGSPKKLLEQALDLGPPANVLKACGARFK
;
A
#
# COMPACT_ATOMS: atom_id res chain seq x y z
N MET A 1 43.13 52.52 27.97
CA MET A 1 43.78 51.27 27.51
C MET A 1 42.95 50.13 28.07
N ALA A 2 41.99 49.53 27.35
CA ALA A 2 42.08 48.74 26.11
C ALA A 2 42.84 47.41 26.30
N ALA A 3 42.09 46.32 26.46
CA ALA A 3 42.15 45.03 25.73
C ALA A 3 41.43 43.96 26.59
N LEU A 4 40.20 43.51 26.28
CA LEU A 4 39.81 42.50 25.26
C LEU A 4 40.57 41.18 25.39
N LEU A 5 39.83 40.09 25.63
CA LEU A 5 40.02 38.67 25.24
C LEU A 5 39.20 37.80 26.23
N THR A 6 38.27 36.92 25.88
CA THR A 6 37.57 36.56 24.65
C THR A 6 36.46 35.63 25.14
N ALA A 7 35.20 35.93 24.82
CA ALA A 7 34.13 34.96 24.92
C ALA A 7 34.39 33.87 23.89
N ALA A 8 34.86 32.71 24.33
CA ALA A 8 34.80 31.50 23.53
C ALA A 8 33.36 30.97 23.65
N LEU A 9 32.52 31.40 22.70
CA LEU A 9 31.32 30.66 22.32
C LEU A 9 31.77 29.22 22.04
N VAL A 10 31.42 28.30 22.94
CA VAL A 10 31.30 26.89 22.58
C VAL A 10 30.06 26.82 21.69
N LEU A 11 30.28 26.95 20.39
CA LEU A 11 29.42 26.44 19.32
C LEU A 11 29.42 24.91 19.39
N ALA A 12 28.97 24.35 20.51
CA ALA A 12 28.32 23.05 20.50
C ALA A 12 26.91 23.37 20.01
N GLY A 13 26.73 23.33 18.68
CA GLY A 13 25.39 23.29 18.13
C GLY A 13 24.66 22.19 18.88
N CYS A 14 23.60 22.55 19.60
CA CYS A 14 22.69 21.57 20.18
C CYS A 14 22.24 20.70 19.02
N ASP A 15 22.83 19.51 18.94
CA ASP A 15 22.43 18.51 17.96
C ASP A 15 21.03 18.07 18.40
N ASN A 16 20.03 18.80 17.94
CA ASN A 16 18.61 18.53 18.18
C ASN A 16 18.14 17.31 17.39
N THR A 17 19.07 16.51 16.86
CA THR A 17 18.78 15.24 16.21
C THR A 17 18.23 14.28 17.27
N PRO A 18 16.99 13.77 17.09
CA PRO A 18 16.45 12.77 17.98
C PRO A 18 17.34 11.53 18.07
N ALA A 19 17.43 10.95 19.27
CA ALA A 19 18.24 9.74 19.50
C ALA A 19 17.68 8.51 18.76
N ASP A 20 16.36 8.47 18.53
CA ASP A 20 15.68 7.48 17.69
C ASP A 20 14.96 8.21 16.54
N LEU A 21 15.31 7.85 15.31
CA LEU A 21 14.74 8.43 14.11
C LEU A 21 13.58 7.59 13.55
N HIS A 22 13.22 6.45 14.15
CA HIS A 22 12.08 5.62 13.73
C HIS A 22 12.04 5.28 12.23
N GLY A 23 13.21 5.09 11.62
CA GLY A 23 13.34 4.81 10.18
C GLY A 23 13.38 6.05 9.28
N LEU A 24 13.33 7.27 9.84
CA LEU A 24 13.52 8.52 9.10
C LEU A 24 14.98 8.71 8.65
N PRO A 25 15.22 9.52 7.60
CA PRO A 25 16.57 9.83 7.12
C PRO A 25 17.47 10.38 8.23
N LYS A 26 18.75 10.00 8.19
CA LYS A 26 19.76 10.53 9.12
C LYS A 26 20.16 11.96 8.77
N ASP A 27 20.19 12.30 7.48
CA ASP A 27 20.44 13.66 7.03
C ASP A 27 19.33 14.60 7.51
N ALA A 28 19.73 15.75 8.06
CA ALA A 28 18.81 16.69 8.68
C ALA A 28 17.93 17.41 7.64
N ALA A 29 18.48 17.75 6.47
CA ALA A 29 17.76 18.43 5.40
C ALA A 29 16.74 17.50 4.76
N GLU A 30 17.12 16.26 4.46
CA GLU A 30 16.24 15.22 3.93
C GLU A 30 15.11 14.91 4.93
N ARG A 31 15.44 14.74 6.21
CA ARG A 31 14.45 14.45 7.26
C ARG A 31 13.48 15.62 7.45
N ALA A 32 13.98 16.85 7.55
CA ALA A 32 13.13 18.03 7.69
C ALA A 32 12.19 18.20 6.48
N THR A 33 12.72 17.96 5.27
CA THR A 33 11.94 17.99 4.03
C THR A 33 10.84 16.94 4.04
N LEU A 34 11.17 15.69 4.40
CA LEU A 34 10.22 14.58 4.45
C LEU A 34 9.12 14.83 5.50
N CYS A 35 9.48 15.29 6.70
CA CYS A 35 8.52 15.61 7.76
C CYS A 35 7.64 16.80 7.38
N GLY A 36 8.21 17.87 6.82
CA GLY A 36 7.48 19.05 6.38
C GLY A 36 6.48 18.73 5.26
N ARG A 37 6.91 17.97 4.23
CA ARG A 37 6.03 17.54 3.13
C ARG A 37 4.91 16.61 3.61
N SER A 38 5.20 15.70 4.54
CA SER A 38 4.19 14.81 5.14
C SER A 38 3.15 15.60 5.95
N ALA A 39 3.59 16.63 6.69
CA ALA A 39 2.70 17.53 7.41
C ALA A 39 1.86 18.40 6.46
N LEU A 40 2.44 18.85 5.34
CA LEU A 40 1.71 19.61 4.32
C LEU A 40 0.65 18.73 3.63
N ALA A 41 0.98 17.49 3.27
CA ALA A 41 0.02 16.52 2.76
C ALA A 41 -1.14 16.31 3.74
N TYR A 42 -0.85 16.21 5.05
CA TYR A 42 -1.87 16.09 6.08
C TYR A 42 -2.77 17.32 6.19
N ALA A 43 -2.18 18.52 6.13
CA ALA A 43 -2.91 19.79 6.13
C ALA A 43 -3.84 19.89 4.90
N ALA A 44 -3.33 19.55 3.72
CA ALA A 44 -4.12 19.52 2.48
C ALA A 44 -5.29 18.52 2.57
N ALA A 45 -5.07 17.33 3.12
CA ALA A 45 -6.11 16.32 3.35
C ALA A 45 -7.16 16.71 4.41
N GLY A 46 -6.94 17.81 5.16
CA GLY A 46 -7.90 18.38 6.11
C GLY A 46 -8.82 19.45 5.52
N SER A 47 -8.56 19.91 4.30
CA SER A 47 -9.37 20.94 3.64
C SER A 47 -10.84 20.50 3.52
N GLY A 48 -11.77 21.36 3.92
CA GLY A 48 -13.20 21.08 3.92
C GLY A 48 -13.71 20.27 5.13
N LYS A 49 -12.85 19.92 6.10
CA LYS A 49 -13.25 19.23 7.34
C LYS A 49 -13.66 20.18 8.47
N GLY A 50 -13.71 21.48 8.20
CA GLY A 50 -14.14 22.52 9.12
C GLY A 50 -12.97 23.36 9.64
N ALA A 51 -13.24 24.64 9.91
CA ALA A 51 -12.21 25.64 10.21
C ALA A 51 -11.30 25.27 11.40
N ALA A 52 -11.84 24.60 12.43
CA ALA A 52 -11.06 24.18 13.59
C ALA A 52 -10.04 23.08 13.24
N GLU A 53 -10.43 22.09 12.44
CA GLU A 53 -9.56 20.99 12.02
C GLU A 53 -8.51 21.48 11.02
N GLU A 54 -8.91 22.34 10.07
CA GLU A 54 -7.97 22.98 9.14
C GLU A 54 -6.90 23.78 9.89
N LYS A 55 -7.32 24.59 10.88
CA LYS A 55 -6.39 25.35 11.72
C LYS A 55 -5.44 24.43 12.48
N ARG A 56 -5.94 23.38 13.15
CA ARG A 56 -5.10 22.42 13.90
C ARG A 56 -4.03 21.79 13.02
N ARG A 57 -4.38 21.40 11.78
CA ARG A 57 -3.40 20.78 10.86
C ARG A 57 -2.39 21.77 10.31
N GLN A 58 -2.80 23.02 10.04
CA GLN A 58 -1.87 24.08 9.65
C GLN A 58 -0.91 24.43 10.81
N GLU A 59 -1.39 24.48 12.05
CA GLU A 59 -0.56 24.67 13.23
C GLU A 59 0.43 23.51 13.42
N LEU A 60 0.01 22.26 13.15
CA LEU A 60 0.92 21.11 13.18
C LEU A 60 2.00 21.21 12.09
N LEU A 61 1.65 21.63 10.88
CA LEU A 61 2.63 21.90 9.81
C LEU A 61 3.67 22.92 10.27
N GLN A 62 3.24 24.07 10.79
CA GLN A 62 4.15 25.09 11.27
C GLN A 62 5.03 24.56 12.41
N THR A 63 4.45 23.83 13.36
CA THR A 63 5.18 23.21 14.47
C THR A 63 6.27 22.26 13.97
N ILE A 64 5.99 21.46 12.94
CA ILE A 64 6.97 20.55 12.34
C ILE A 64 8.08 21.34 11.65
N VAL A 65 7.75 22.36 10.86
CA VAL A 65 8.74 23.23 10.19
C VAL A 65 9.69 23.84 11.23
N ASP A 66 9.15 24.34 12.34
CA ASP A 66 9.92 24.97 13.41
C ASP A 66 10.78 23.94 14.18
N LYS A 67 10.21 22.79 14.54
CA LYS A 67 10.87 21.76 15.36
C LYS A 67 11.93 20.98 14.60
N THR A 68 11.75 20.80 13.30
CA THR A 68 12.79 20.23 12.43
C THR A 68 13.85 21.26 12.04
N GLY A 69 13.60 22.56 12.27
CA GLY A 69 14.49 23.63 11.86
C GLY A 69 14.64 23.70 10.34
N PHE A 70 13.58 23.42 9.58
CA PHE A 70 13.62 23.15 8.14
C PHE A 70 14.46 24.13 7.32
N PHE A 71 14.28 25.45 7.50
CA PHE A 71 15.05 26.46 6.78
C PHE A 71 16.54 26.44 7.15
N SER A 72 16.85 26.23 8.43
CA SER A 72 18.24 26.08 8.88
C SER A 72 18.87 24.77 8.40
N ALA A 73 18.09 23.68 8.33
CA ALA A 73 18.57 22.36 7.91
C ALA A 73 18.86 22.33 6.41
N THR A 74 18.01 22.97 5.61
CA THR A 74 18.14 23.03 4.15
C THR A 74 19.06 24.15 3.66
N GLY A 75 19.30 25.17 4.49
CA GLY A 75 20.05 26.37 4.10
C GLY A 75 19.33 27.24 3.06
N LEU A 76 18.03 27.05 2.89
CA LEU A 76 17.22 27.76 1.91
C LEU A 76 16.61 29.04 2.52
N ASP A 77 16.44 30.05 1.68
CA ASP A 77 15.62 31.22 2.00
C ASP A 77 14.13 30.85 2.08
N ASP A 78 13.32 31.77 2.64
CA ASP A 78 11.88 31.56 2.85
C ASP A 78 11.13 31.16 1.56
N GLU A 79 11.47 31.77 0.43
CA GLU A 79 10.80 31.55 -0.84
C GLU A 79 11.11 30.14 -1.38
N LYS A 80 12.39 29.79 -1.47
CA LYS A 80 12.82 28.47 -1.94
C LYS A 80 12.43 27.36 -0.99
N GLY A 81 12.48 27.61 0.31
CA GLY A 81 12.06 26.62 1.31
C GLY A 81 10.56 26.34 1.21
N LYS A 82 9.71 27.36 1.04
CA LYS A 82 8.28 27.17 0.80
C LYS A 82 8.00 26.45 -0.52
N ALA A 83 8.74 26.77 -1.59
CA ALA A 83 8.65 26.07 -2.86
C ALA A 83 9.01 24.57 -2.72
N LEU A 84 10.10 24.26 -2.00
CA LEU A 84 10.52 22.89 -1.74
C LEU A 84 9.48 22.11 -0.92
N LEU A 85 8.88 22.74 0.10
CA LEU A 85 7.78 22.13 0.87
C LEU A 85 6.54 21.90 0.02
N GLY A 86 6.19 22.86 -0.85
CA GLY A 86 5.02 22.78 -1.72
C GLY A 86 5.07 21.68 -2.77
N ASP A 87 6.27 21.20 -3.12
CA ASP A 87 6.47 20.07 -4.02
C ASP A 87 6.24 18.72 -3.30
N ILE A 88 4.97 18.40 -3.03
CA ILE A 88 4.57 17.19 -2.30
C ILE A 88 4.34 15.97 -3.19
N GLN A 89 4.50 16.06 -4.50
CA GLN A 89 4.09 14.98 -5.42
C GLN A 89 4.77 13.66 -5.07
N ASP A 90 6.08 13.68 -4.83
CA ASP A 90 6.83 12.49 -4.42
C ASP A 90 6.48 11.98 -3.01
N THR A 91 5.96 12.85 -2.13
CA THR A 91 5.49 12.45 -0.80
C THR A 91 4.09 11.83 -0.85
N LEU A 92 3.27 12.25 -1.82
CA LEU A 92 1.97 11.64 -2.07
C LEU A 92 2.11 10.28 -2.77
N LYS A 93 3.21 10.08 -3.52
CA LYS A 93 3.56 8.77 -4.08
C LYS A 93 3.66 7.72 -2.97
N GLY A 94 3.07 6.55 -3.21
CA GLY A 94 2.95 5.47 -2.22
C GLY A 94 1.87 5.65 -1.14
N GLY A 95 1.24 6.83 -1.02
CA GLY A 95 0.09 7.05 -0.14
C GLY A 95 0.35 6.75 1.35
N ASN A 96 1.59 6.82 1.83
CA ASN A 96 1.96 6.49 3.21
C ASN A 96 2.42 7.71 4.04
N TRP A 97 2.11 8.92 3.58
CA TRP A 97 2.54 10.18 4.19
C TRP A 97 2.04 10.38 5.64
N LEU A 98 0.92 9.78 6.04
CA LEU A 98 0.42 9.82 7.43
C LEU A 98 1.26 8.94 8.36
N GLY A 99 1.70 7.78 7.86
CA GLY A 99 2.66 6.93 8.56
C GLY A 99 3.97 7.67 8.82
N THR A 100 4.50 8.32 7.78
CA THR A 100 5.70 9.17 7.87
C THR A 100 5.50 10.34 8.84
N LEU A 101 4.35 11.03 8.78
CA LEU A 101 4.02 12.10 9.73
C LEU A 101 4.06 11.59 11.18
N ASN A 102 3.49 10.43 11.46
CA ASN A 102 3.48 9.86 12.81
C ASN A 102 4.88 9.47 13.29
N GLN A 103 5.75 8.98 12.40
CA GLN A 103 7.17 8.76 12.72
C GLN A 103 7.87 10.09 13.03
N CYS A 104 7.60 11.16 12.28
CA CYS A 104 8.11 12.50 12.57
C CYS A 104 7.62 13.04 13.92
N LYS A 105 6.34 12.85 14.25
CA LYS A 105 5.79 13.24 15.56
C LYS A 105 6.48 12.49 16.69
N ALA A 106 6.75 11.20 16.53
CA ALA A 106 7.47 10.40 17.51
C ALA A 106 8.92 10.88 17.67
N ALA A 107 9.66 11.03 16.57
CA ALA A 107 11.06 11.45 16.58
C ALA A 107 11.23 12.83 17.24
N TYR A 108 10.36 13.78 16.94
CA TYR A 108 10.44 15.15 17.46
C TYR A 108 9.60 15.40 18.73
N ALA A 109 9.03 14.35 19.33
CA ALA A 109 8.18 14.42 20.52
C ALA A 109 7.02 15.44 20.40
N LEU A 110 6.31 15.43 19.26
CA LEU A 110 5.24 16.37 18.91
C LEU A 110 3.83 15.89 19.32
N GLY A 111 3.76 15.15 20.42
CA GLY A 111 2.54 14.57 20.96
C GLY A 111 2.10 13.26 20.27
N ASP A 112 0.88 12.84 20.59
CA ASP A 112 0.32 11.55 20.17
C ASP A 112 0.23 11.39 18.65
N PRO A 113 0.38 10.19 18.09
CA PRO A 113 0.20 9.96 16.66
C PRO A 113 -1.20 10.38 16.18
N GLU A 114 -1.26 10.93 14.97
CA GLU A 114 -2.52 11.21 14.30
C GLU A 114 -3.29 9.89 14.05
N PRO A 115 -4.62 9.90 14.18
CA PRO A 115 -5.42 8.69 14.07
C PRO A 115 -5.32 8.10 12.67
N LEU A 116 -4.99 6.81 12.62
CA LEU A 116 -4.93 6.07 11.36
C LEU A 116 -6.35 5.77 10.83
N PRO A 117 -6.56 5.85 9.51
CA PRO A 117 -7.81 5.44 8.90
C PRO A 117 -8.05 3.96 9.15
N LYS A 118 -9.33 3.59 9.21
CA LYS A 118 -9.77 2.20 9.38
C LYS A 118 -10.34 1.67 8.08
N LEU A 119 -10.28 0.35 7.90
CA LEU A 119 -11.03 -0.31 6.84
C LEU A 119 -12.53 0.00 6.98
N PRO A 120 -13.29 -0.03 5.87
CA PRO A 120 -14.74 0.10 5.93
C PRO A 120 -15.37 -0.87 6.93
N THR A 121 -16.42 -0.42 7.61
CA THR A 121 -17.12 -1.23 8.62
C THR A 121 -17.95 -2.33 7.98
N GLU A 122 -18.52 -2.06 6.80
CA GLU A 122 -19.35 -3.00 6.05
C GLU A 122 -18.52 -4.19 5.54
N PRO A 123 -18.81 -5.45 5.97
CA PRO A 123 -18.01 -6.62 5.63
C PRO A 123 -17.84 -6.83 4.11
N LYS A 124 -18.90 -6.59 3.34
CA LYS A 124 -18.89 -6.72 1.87
C LYS A 124 -17.93 -5.75 1.18
N GLU A 125 -17.65 -4.60 1.79
CA GLU A 125 -16.80 -3.57 1.18
C GLU A 125 -15.31 -3.77 1.48
N LYS A 126 -14.99 -4.51 2.55
CA LYS A 126 -13.62 -4.71 3.00
C LYS A 126 -12.71 -5.35 1.93
N PRO A 127 -13.11 -6.43 1.22
CA PRO A 127 -12.26 -7.02 0.20
C PRO A 127 -11.88 -6.04 -0.91
N ALA A 128 -12.85 -5.28 -1.43
CA ALA A 128 -12.61 -4.28 -2.46
C ALA A 128 -11.71 -3.14 -1.97
N ALA A 129 -11.88 -2.71 -0.71
CA ALA A 129 -10.99 -1.73 -0.09
C ALA A 129 -9.56 -2.26 0.05
N CYS A 130 -9.41 -3.53 0.45
CA CYS A 130 -8.11 -4.17 0.58
C CYS A 130 -7.41 -4.40 -0.76
N ALA A 131 -8.16 -4.72 -1.81
CA ALA A 131 -7.64 -4.76 -3.17
C ALA A 131 -7.11 -3.38 -3.58
N ALA A 132 -7.86 -2.30 -3.32
CA ALA A 132 -7.45 -0.93 -3.64
C ALA A 132 -6.17 -0.51 -2.88
N VAL A 133 -6.06 -0.88 -1.60
CA VAL A 133 -4.86 -0.64 -0.78
C VAL A 133 -3.65 -1.40 -1.32
N ALA A 134 -3.81 -2.67 -1.70
CA ALA A 134 -2.74 -3.47 -2.27
C ALA A 134 -2.24 -2.90 -3.61
N VAL A 135 -3.13 -2.33 -4.42
CA VAL A 135 -2.75 -1.58 -5.63
C VAL A 135 -2.00 -0.30 -5.28
N ALA A 136 -2.51 0.50 -4.35
CA ALA A 136 -1.84 1.73 -3.93
C ALA A 136 -0.42 1.45 -3.40
N ALA A 137 -0.24 0.35 -2.67
CA ALA A 137 1.05 -0.09 -2.15
C ALA A 137 2.02 -0.54 -3.25
N ALA A 138 1.53 -1.29 -4.23
CA ALA A 138 2.36 -1.89 -5.27
C ALA A 138 2.81 -0.88 -6.33
N PHE A 139 1.97 0.09 -6.67
CA PHE A 139 2.21 0.93 -7.83
C PHE A 139 2.78 2.28 -7.50
N GLY A 140 2.60 2.81 -6.28
CA GLY A 140 3.31 3.98 -5.78
C GLY A 140 3.18 5.29 -6.58
N ASP A 141 2.72 5.27 -7.82
CA ASP A 141 3.07 6.25 -8.84
C ASP A 141 2.10 7.44 -8.89
N GLY A 142 1.08 7.44 -8.03
CA GLY A 142 0.00 8.43 -8.14
C GLY A 142 -0.72 8.38 -9.49
N SER A 143 -0.54 7.28 -10.25
CA SER A 143 -1.26 7.06 -11.50
C SER A 143 -2.75 6.94 -11.18
N SER A 144 -3.51 7.90 -11.68
CA SER A 144 -4.97 7.91 -11.69
C SER A 144 -5.54 7.17 -12.89
N ASP A 145 -4.70 6.56 -13.74
CA ASP A 145 -5.16 5.78 -14.88
C ASP A 145 -5.76 4.46 -14.41
N LEU A 146 -7.09 4.44 -14.36
CA LEU A 146 -7.89 3.30 -13.95
C LEU A 146 -7.61 2.04 -14.81
N ALA A 147 -7.29 2.19 -16.10
CA ALA A 147 -7.00 1.06 -16.97
C ALA A 147 -5.64 0.43 -16.63
N ALA A 148 -4.63 1.25 -16.35
CA ALA A 148 -3.34 0.79 -15.84
C ALA A 148 -3.50 0.11 -14.48
N LEU A 149 -4.27 0.73 -13.56
CA LEU A 149 -4.57 0.16 -12.24
C LEU A 149 -5.25 -1.22 -12.34
N GLN A 150 -6.21 -1.39 -13.25
CA GLN A 150 -6.90 -2.68 -13.47
C GLN A 150 -5.96 -3.79 -13.97
N LYS A 151 -5.03 -3.49 -14.89
CA LYS A 151 -4.02 -4.46 -15.35
C LYS A 151 -3.07 -4.87 -14.21
N ASN A 152 -2.73 -3.89 -13.39
CA ASN A 152 -1.80 -3.95 -12.28
C ASN A 152 -2.33 -4.73 -11.06
N VAL A 153 -3.64 -4.72 -10.82
CA VAL A 153 -4.33 -5.49 -9.76
C VAL A 153 -4.05 -6.98 -9.85
N LEU A 154 -4.14 -7.56 -11.04
CA LEU A 154 -3.97 -9.01 -11.21
C LEU A 154 -2.50 -9.45 -11.15
N MET A 155 -1.57 -8.53 -11.42
CA MET A 155 -0.13 -8.76 -11.31
C MET A 155 0.35 -8.76 -9.85
N ASN A 156 -0.36 -8.09 -8.94
CA ASN A 156 -0.04 -8.13 -7.52
C ASN A 156 -0.70 -9.35 -6.84
N PRO A 157 0.06 -10.27 -6.22
CA PRO A 157 -0.49 -11.48 -5.60
C PRO A 157 -1.53 -11.20 -4.50
N GLN A 158 -1.33 -10.16 -3.68
CA GLN A 158 -2.27 -9.82 -2.61
C GLN A 158 -3.54 -9.19 -3.17
N SER A 159 -3.39 -8.27 -4.13
CA SER A 159 -4.52 -7.58 -4.76
C SER A 159 -5.43 -8.54 -5.53
N SER A 160 -4.85 -9.48 -6.29
CA SER A 160 -5.62 -10.52 -6.97
C SER A 160 -6.38 -11.43 -6.00
N TYR A 161 -5.81 -11.79 -4.85
CA TYR A 161 -6.54 -12.48 -3.78
C TYR A 161 -7.74 -11.66 -3.28
N PHE A 162 -7.53 -10.39 -2.96
CA PHE A 162 -8.60 -9.52 -2.47
C PHE A 162 -9.69 -9.30 -3.52
N LEU A 163 -9.34 -9.30 -4.81
CA LEU A 163 -10.30 -9.21 -5.89
C LEU A 163 -11.18 -10.47 -6.00
N ILE A 164 -10.61 -11.67 -5.79
CA ILE A 164 -11.37 -12.91 -5.65
C ILE A 164 -12.29 -12.85 -4.43
N ALA A 165 -11.80 -12.33 -3.30
CA ALA A 165 -12.60 -12.18 -2.09
C ALA A 165 -13.77 -11.21 -2.29
N ALA A 166 -13.56 -10.11 -3.01
CA ALA A 166 -14.61 -9.18 -3.42
C ALA A 166 -15.60 -9.84 -4.38
N ALA A 167 -15.12 -10.59 -5.38
CA ALA A 167 -15.97 -11.28 -6.34
C ALA A 167 -16.89 -12.32 -5.68
N ASN A 168 -16.42 -12.96 -4.61
CA ASN A 168 -17.21 -13.89 -3.81
C ASN A 168 -18.35 -13.20 -3.03
N GLN A 169 -18.24 -11.89 -2.77
CA GLN A 169 -19.27 -11.07 -2.12
C GLN A 169 -20.22 -10.40 -3.12
N ASP A 170 -19.68 -9.86 -4.22
CA ASP A 170 -20.40 -8.97 -5.16
C ASP A 170 -20.90 -9.67 -6.43
N GLY A 171 -20.86 -11.01 -6.48
CA GLY A 171 -21.46 -11.78 -7.59
C GLY A 171 -20.60 -11.87 -8.86
N GLY A 172 -19.29 -11.61 -8.75
CA GLY A 172 -18.33 -11.85 -9.84
C GLY A 172 -17.19 -10.83 -9.97
N MET A 173 -16.22 -11.16 -10.82
CA MET A 173 -14.98 -10.39 -10.98
C MET A 173 -15.19 -8.97 -11.51
N ALA A 174 -16.15 -8.75 -12.43
CA ALA A 174 -16.41 -7.44 -13.00
C ALA A 174 -16.95 -6.44 -11.95
N ALA A 175 -17.88 -6.89 -11.10
CA ALA A 175 -18.41 -6.07 -10.00
C ALA A 175 -17.31 -5.76 -8.97
N ALA A 176 -16.50 -6.76 -8.63
CA ALA A 176 -15.36 -6.59 -7.73
C ALA A 176 -14.33 -5.57 -8.23
N GLN A 177 -14.02 -5.58 -9.54
CA GLN A 177 -13.11 -4.61 -10.14
C GLN A 177 -13.66 -3.18 -10.05
N ASN A 178 -14.95 -2.98 -10.32
CA ASN A 178 -15.59 -1.67 -10.21
C ASN A 178 -15.64 -1.18 -8.76
N ALA A 179 -15.97 -2.07 -7.81
CA ALA A 179 -15.99 -1.74 -6.39
C ALA A 179 -14.61 -1.34 -5.86
N MET A 180 -13.56 -2.05 -6.28
CA MET A 180 -12.17 -1.73 -5.95
C MET A 180 -11.73 -0.41 -6.58
N ALA A 181 -12.02 -0.20 -7.88
CA ALA A 181 -11.71 1.03 -8.60
C ALA A 181 -12.27 2.27 -7.89
N GLY A 182 -13.52 2.20 -7.41
CA GLY A 182 -14.16 3.26 -6.63
C GLY A 182 -13.53 3.54 -5.26
N LYS A 183 -12.54 2.75 -4.82
CA LYS A 183 -11.86 2.89 -3.53
C LYS A 183 -10.37 3.22 -3.65
N VAL A 184 -9.80 3.28 -4.86
CA VAL A 184 -8.37 3.59 -5.06
C VAL A 184 -8.03 5.00 -4.58
N GLU A 185 -8.85 5.99 -4.92
CA GLU A 185 -8.65 7.37 -4.48
C GLU A 185 -8.66 7.47 -2.95
N TRP A 186 -9.60 6.79 -2.29
CA TRP A 186 -9.63 6.70 -0.83
C TRP A 186 -8.34 6.09 -0.26
N ALA A 187 -7.86 4.98 -0.83
CA ALA A 187 -6.67 4.31 -0.33
C ALA A 187 -5.43 5.24 -0.38
N ILE A 188 -5.25 5.95 -1.49
CA ILE A 188 -4.14 6.90 -1.68
C ILE A 188 -4.30 8.14 -0.79
N ALA A 189 -5.49 8.75 -0.79
CA ALA A 189 -5.78 9.96 -0.02
C ALA A 189 -5.83 9.73 1.49
N SER A 190 -5.91 8.46 1.94
CA SER A 190 -5.87 8.11 3.35
C SER A 190 -4.51 8.39 4.00
N GLY A 191 -3.43 8.41 3.22
CA GLY A 191 -2.06 8.59 3.71
C GLY A 191 -1.51 7.43 4.53
N ALA A 192 -2.23 6.31 4.66
CA ALA A 192 -1.86 5.19 5.50
C ALA A 192 -1.88 3.85 4.77
N VAL A 193 -1.42 3.81 3.52
CA VAL A 193 -1.36 2.58 2.72
C VAL A 193 -0.65 1.44 3.46
N GLY A 194 0.46 1.71 4.15
CA GLY A 194 1.17 0.69 4.95
C GLY A 194 0.31 0.11 6.08
N PRO A 195 -0.15 0.93 7.04
CA PRO A 195 -1.04 0.45 8.11
C PRO A 195 -2.35 -0.20 7.62
N LEU A 196 -2.92 0.30 6.52
CA LEU A 196 -4.10 -0.33 5.91
C LEU A 196 -3.76 -1.69 5.28
N THR A 197 -2.56 -1.86 4.72
CA THR A 197 -2.07 -3.16 4.22
C THR A 197 -1.98 -4.16 5.37
N ASP A 198 -1.41 -3.75 6.52
CA ASP A 198 -1.34 -4.60 7.71
C ASP A 198 -2.74 -4.97 8.23
N ALA A 199 -3.66 -4.01 8.25
CA ALA A 199 -5.05 -4.26 8.64
C ALA A 199 -5.74 -5.26 7.69
N CYS A 200 -5.47 -5.16 6.38
CA CYS A 200 -6.00 -6.08 5.38
C CYS A 200 -5.44 -7.50 5.53
N VAL A 201 -4.15 -7.66 5.76
CA VAL A 201 -3.55 -8.98 6.00
C VAL A 201 -4.02 -9.58 7.33
N LYS A 202 -4.27 -8.75 8.34
CA LYS A 202 -4.86 -9.21 9.61
C LYS A 202 -6.29 -9.73 9.42
N GLU A 203 -7.09 -9.04 8.62
CA GLU A 203 -8.47 -9.46 8.31
C GLU A 203 -8.50 -10.70 7.39
N TYR A 204 -7.55 -10.79 6.45
CA TYR A 204 -7.43 -11.88 5.48
C TYR A 204 -6.01 -12.47 5.48
N PRO A 205 -5.67 -13.35 6.45
CA PRO A 205 -4.30 -13.88 6.58
C PRO A 205 -3.81 -14.63 5.34
N LYS A 206 -4.72 -15.29 4.61
CA LYS A 206 -4.43 -16.01 3.36
C LYS A 206 -4.04 -15.10 2.20
N ALA A 207 -4.26 -13.78 2.31
CA ALA A 207 -3.83 -12.80 1.32
C ALA A 207 -2.33 -12.45 1.43
N ALA A 208 -1.62 -12.90 2.47
CA ALA A 208 -0.19 -12.61 2.61
C ALA A 208 0.58 -13.19 1.42
N ALA A 209 1.45 -12.37 0.79
CA ALA A 209 2.23 -12.78 -0.38
C ALA A 209 3.14 -14.00 -0.12
N THR A 210 3.53 -14.21 1.15
CA THR A 210 4.35 -15.34 1.60
C THR A 210 3.55 -16.59 1.97
N THR A 211 2.22 -16.58 1.80
CA THR A 211 1.37 -17.73 2.15
C THR A 211 1.78 -18.95 1.34
N ALA A 212 2.15 -20.02 2.05
CA ALA A 212 2.44 -21.31 1.45
C ALA A 212 1.15 -21.93 0.89
N VAL A 213 1.19 -22.33 -0.37
CA VAL A 213 0.06 -23.00 -1.02
C VAL A 213 0.24 -24.51 -0.92
N THR A 214 -0.80 -25.18 -0.42
CA THR A 214 -0.91 -26.64 -0.49
C THR A 214 -2.09 -26.97 -1.39
N LEU A 215 -1.82 -27.55 -2.56
CA LEU A 215 -2.89 -27.98 -3.46
C LEU A 215 -3.68 -29.15 -2.85
N PRO A 216 -4.97 -29.30 -3.18
CA PRO A 216 -5.78 -30.43 -2.74
C PRO A 216 -5.12 -31.76 -3.11
N ALA A 217 -5.16 -32.77 -2.25
CA ALA A 217 -4.57 -34.07 -2.58
C ALA A 217 -5.27 -34.71 -3.80
N ASP A 218 -6.60 -34.59 -3.85
CA ASP A 218 -7.41 -35.03 -4.98
C ASP A 218 -6.99 -34.35 -6.29
N GLU A 219 -6.79 -35.15 -7.34
CA GLU A 219 -6.31 -34.67 -8.62
C GLU A 219 -7.35 -33.79 -9.33
N GLY A 220 -8.62 -34.20 -9.36
CA GLY A 220 -9.68 -33.44 -10.00
C GLY A 220 -9.86 -32.04 -9.38
N GLN A 221 -9.80 -31.95 -8.05
CA GLN A 221 -9.85 -30.68 -7.33
C GLN A 221 -8.61 -29.82 -7.55
N ALA A 222 -7.42 -30.43 -7.64
CA ALA A 222 -6.19 -29.70 -7.94
C ALA A 222 -6.18 -29.17 -9.38
N VAL A 223 -6.65 -29.97 -10.34
CA VAL A 223 -6.79 -29.56 -11.75
C VAL A 223 -7.81 -28.42 -11.87
N ALA A 224 -8.94 -28.48 -11.16
CA ALA A 224 -9.92 -27.39 -11.13
C ALA A 224 -9.33 -26.09 -10.56
N ALA A 225 -8.61 -26.17 -9.43
CA ALA A 225 -7.94 -25.03 -8.82
C ALA A 225 -6.87 -24.41 -9.76
N CYS A 226 -6.03 -25.25 -10.37
CA CYS A 226 -4.99 -24.81 -11.28
C CYS A 226 -5.56 -24.22 -12.58
N GLY A 227 -6.61 -24.84 -13.13
CA GLY A 227 -7.31 -24.34 -14.31
C GLY A 227 -7.99 -22.99 -14.06
N PHE A 228 -8.63 -22.81 -12.91
CA PHE A 228 -9.23 -21.54 -12.51
C PHE A 228 -8.19 -20.42 -12.43
N ASN A 229 -7.10 -20.64 -11.69
CA ASN A 229 -6.04 -19.62 -11.54
C ASN A 229 -5.30 -19.35 -12.85
N ALA A 230 -5.11 -20.37 -13.71
CA ALA A 230 -4.53 -20.20 -15.03
C ALA A 230 -5.46 -19.41 -15.97
N GLY A 231 -6.77 -19.62 -15.89
CA GLY A 231 -7.76 -18.81 -16.60
C GLY A 231 -7.78 -17.35 -16.13
N LEU A 232 -7.66 -17.13 -14.81
CA LEU A 232 -7.66 -15.79 -14.22
C LEU A 232 -6.46 -14.94 -14.67
N LEU A 233 -5.26 -15.54 -14.73
CA LEU A 233 -4.01 -14.82 -15.04
C LEU A 233 -3.54 -15.02 -16.49
N GLY A 234 -4.17 -15.91 -17.26
CA GLY A 234 -3.72 -16.31 -18.60
C GLY A 234 -3.79 -15.22 -19.66
N THR A 235 -4.57 -14.16 -19.45
CA THR A 235 -4.63 -13.00 -20.34
C THR A 235 -3.57 -11.94 -20.03
N LEU A 236 -2.85 -12.09 -18.92
CA LEU A 236 -1.79 -11.16 -18.54
C LEU A 236 -0.55 -11.35 -19.42
N GLU A 237 0.22 -10.28 -19.51
CA GLU A 237 1.58 -10.27 -20.07
C GLU A 237 2.60 -10.40 -18.93
N GLY A 238 3.85 -10.72 -19.24
CA GLY A 238 4.90 -10.89 -18.23
C GLY A 238 4.98 -12.31 -17.66
N GLU A 239 5.67 -12.44 -16.51
CA GLU A 239 6.02 -13.73 -15.90
C GLU A 239 4.77 -14.49 -15.43
N GLU A 240 3.84 -13.80 -14.79
CA GLU A 240 2.60 -14.37 -14.25
C GLU A 240 1.71 -14.91 -15.38
N GLY A 241 1.55 -14.15 -16.46
CA GLY A 241 0.81 -14.58 -17.65
C GLY A 241 1.47 -15.73 -18.39
N ALA A 242 2.81 -15.73 -18.49
CA ALA A 242 3.56 -16.84 -19.07
C ALA A 242 3.42 -18.12 -18.23
N MET A 243 3.50 -18.01 -16.90
CA MET A 243 3.30 -19.12 -15.98
C MET A 243 1.89 -19.69 -16.08
N ALA A 244 0.86 -18.83 -16.14
CA ALA A 244 -0.53 -19.23 -16.30
C ALA A 244 -0.75 -20.03 -17.60
N LYS A 245 -0.23 -19.53 -18.73
CA LYS A 245 -0.30 -20.21 -20.03
C LYS A 245 0.45 -21.54 -20.01
N ALA A 246 1.61 -21.61 -19.36
CA ALA A 246 2.38 -22.85 -19.23
C ALA A 246 1.65 -23.90 -18.40
N VAL A 247 1.04 -23.51 -17.26
CA VAL A 247 0.20 -24.40 -16.46
C VAL A 247 -1.02 -24.87 -17.25
N ALA A 248 -1.74 -23.97 -17.92
CA ALA A 248 -2.88 -24.34 -18.76
C ALA A 248 -2.50 -25.36 -19.83
N LYS A 249 -1.36 -25.15 -20.52
CA LYS A 249 -0.83 -26.08 -21.52
C LYS A 249 -0.51 -27.45 -20.93
N LYS A 250 0.13 -27.51 -19.76
CA LYS A 250 0.43 -28.79 -19.08
C LYS A 250 -0.82 -29.58 -18.72
N LEU A 251 -1.84 -28.90 -18.21
CA LEU A 251 -3.12 -29.54 -17.88
C LEU A 251 -3.79 -30.11 -19.15
N GLN A 252 -3.73 -29.35 -20.25
CA GLN A 252 -4.29 -29.77 -21.55
C GLN A 252 -3.51 -30.95 -22.16
N ASP A 253 -2.18 -30.84 -22.28
CA ASP A 253 -1.32 -31.86 -22.89
C ASP A 253 -1.33 -33.17 -22.08
N GLY A 254 -1.47 -33.07 -20.75
CA GLY A 254 -1.57 -34.21 -19.84
C GLY A 254 -2.94 -34.91 -19.81
N GLY A 255 -3.95 -34.39 -20.53
CA GLY A 255 -5.31 -34.95 -20.52
C GLY A 255 -5.97 -34.90 -19.14
N MET A 256 -5.60 -33.92 -18.31
CA MET A 256 -6.05 -33.82 -16.93
C MET A 256 -7.52 -33.38 -16.87
N MET A 257 -8.32 -34.08 -16.07
CA MET A 257 -9.77 -33.81 -15.96
C MET A 257 -10.09 -33.15 -14.61
N PRO A 258 -10.74 -31.98 -14.59
CA PRO A 258 -11.15 -31.36 -13.34
C PRO A 258 -12.35 -32.11 -12.73
N ASP A 259 -12.52 -31.97 -11.41
CA ASP A 259 -13.79 -32.27 -10.77
C ASP A 259 -14.88 -31.38 -11.41
N LEU A 260 -15.83 -32.01 -12.10
CA LEU A 260 -16.87 -31.31 -12.86
C LEU A 260 -17.87 -30.57 -11.98
N ALA A 261 -18.15 -31.07 -10.77
CA ALA A 261 -19.07 -30.43 -9.83
C ALA A 261 -18.46 -29.16 -9.21
N LEU A 262 -17.13 -29.12 -9.11
CA LEU A 262 -16.37 -27.95 -8.73
C LEU A 262 -16.19 -26.99 -9.92
N ALA A 263 -15.71 -27.49 -11.07
CA ALA A 263 -15.46 -26.68 -12.26
C ALA A 263 -16.72 -26.02 -12.82
N GLY A 264 -17.88 -26.65 -12.65
CA GLY A 264 -19.18 -26.11 -13.05
C GLY A 264 -19.77 -25.06 -12.09
N SER A 265 -19.11 -24.78 -10.96
CA SER A 265 -19.63 -23.87 -9.93
C SER A 265 -18.68 -22.70 -9.67
N PRO A 266 -18.94 -21.51 -10.24
CA PRO A 266 -18.12 -20.31 -10.01
C PRO A 266 -17.93 -19.98 -8.53
N LYS A 267 -18.98 -20.14 -7.72
CA LYS A 267 -18.92 -19.90 -6.27
C LYS A 267 -17.93 -20.84 -5.58
N LYS A 268 -18.00 -22.15 -5.84
CA LYS A 268 -17.09 -23.12 -5.23
C LYS A 268 -15.64 -22.91 -5.67
N LEU A 269 -15.41 -22.48 -6.92
CA LEU A 269 -14.08 -22.13 -7.40
C LEU A 269 -13.51 -20.90 -6.68
N LEU A 270 -14.33 -19.87 -6.45
CA LEU A 270 -13.92 -18.70 -5.66
C LEU A 270 -13.61 -19.09 -4.21
N GLU A 271 -14.47 -19.88 -3.56
CA GLU A 271 -14.24 -20.39 -2.20
C GLU A 271 -12.94 -21.18 -2.12
N GLN A 272 -12.70 -22.11 -3.04
CA GLN A 272 -11.46 -22.89 -3.10
C GLN A 272 -10.23 -22.01 -3.34
N ALA A 273 -10.33 -21.01 -4.23
CA ALA A 273 -9.22 -20.09 -4.48
C ALA A 273 -8.86 -19.28 -3.22
N LEU A 274 -9.85 -18.85 -2.44
CA LEU A 274 -9.63 -18.15 -1.17
C LEU A 274 -8.97 -19.04 -0.11
N ASP A 275 -9.32 -20.32 -0.05
CA ASP A 275 -8.69 -21.25 0.88
C ASP A 275 -7.21 -21.51 0.55
N LEU A 276 -6.87 -21.50 -0.74
CA LEU A 276 -5.52 -21.75 -1.24
C LEU A 276 -4.58 -20.55 -1.06
N GLY A 277 -5.07 -19.32 -1.29
CA GLY A 277 -4.27 -18.10 -1.17
C GLY A 277 -4.01 -17.42 -2.52
N PRO A 278 -2.94 -16.61 -2.64
CA PRO A 278 -2.72 -15.75 -3.81
C PRO A 278 -2.59 -16.54 -5.12
N PRO A 279 -3.29 -16.14 -6.20
CA PRO A 279 -3.28 -16.86 -7.49
C PRO A 279 -1.90 -17.18 -8.06
N ALA A 280 -0.95 -16.24 -8.00
CA ALA A 280 0.42 -16.46 -8.47
C ALA A 280 1.14 -17.58 -7.68
N ASN A 281 0.93 -17.66 -6.36
CA ASN A 281 1.49 -18.73 -5.53
C ASN A 281 0.84 -20.07 -5.86
N VAL A 282 -0.47 -20.07 -6.17
CA VAL A 282 -1.19 -21.27 -6.60
C VAL A 282 -0.63 -21.78 -7.92
N LEU A 283 -0.43 -20.92 -8.91
CA LEU A 283 0.18 -21.30 -10.19
C LEU A 283 1.58 -21.88 -10.03
N LYS A 284 2.40 -21.32 -9.13
CA LYS A 284 3.71 -21.88 -8.82
C LYS A 284 3.62 -23.31 -8.27
N ALA A 285 2.68 -23.57 -7.36
CA ALA A 285 2.43 -24.92 -6.85
C ALA A 285 1.91 -25.86 -7.95
N CYS A 286 1.04 -25.37 -8.84
CA CYS A 286 0.53 -26.11 -10.00
C CYS A 286 1.65 -26.52 -10.95
N GLY A 287 2.55 -25.59 -11.27
CA GLY A 287 3.69 -25.83 -12.15
C GLY A 287 4.68 -26.86 -11.59
N ALA A 288 4.77 -26.99 -10.27
CA ALA A 288 5.57 -28.01 -9.59
C ALA A 288 4.89 -29.39 -9.57
N ARG A 289 3.55 -29.43 -9.45
CA ARG A 289 2.79 -30.68 -9.40
C ARG A 289 2.63 -31.33 -10.78
N PHE A 290 2.18 -30.55 -11.76
CA PHE A 290 1.86 -31.06 -13.10
C PHE A 290 3.06 -30.87 -14.02
N LYS A 291 3.52 -31.98 -14.62
CA LYS A 291 4.71 -32.02 -15.49
C LYS A 291 4.30 -31.98 -16.94
#